data_AF-A0A1Z8P9G4-F1
#
_entry.id   AF-A0A1Z8P9G4-F1
#
_cell.length_a   1.000
_cell.length_b   1.000
_cell.length_c   1.000
_cell.angle_alpha   90.00
_cell.angle_beta   90.00
_cell.angle_gamma   90.00
#
_symmetry.space_group_name_H-M   'P 1'
#
loop_
_entity.id
_entity.type
_entity.pdbx_description
1 polymer ?
#
loop_
_entity_poly.entity_id
_entity_poly.type
_entity_poly.pdbx_seq_one_letter_code
_entity_poly.pdbx_strand_id
1 'polypeptide(L)'
;MEKKKQLKNVAFGGDWSEKSLENYEKKIFLREMNRIKESCFSNEIREEDLQRVLYYIKNNLEKGHIFAKSFEEKLRIEDPYLRKTELMKTIYNIRKWLGV
;
A
#
# COMPACT_ATOMS: atom_id res chain seq x y z
N MET A 1 -35.70 -9.83 42.81
CA MET A 1 -35.72 -8.58 42.02
C MET A 1 -34.74 -8.73 40.87
N GLU A 2 -35.26 -8.91 39.65
CA GLU A 2 -34.48 -9.01 38.41
C GLU A 2 -33.62 -7.76 38.19
N LYS A 3 -32.37 -7.94 37.75
CA LYS A 3 -31.72 -6.99 36.85
C LYS A 3 -31.13 -7.74 35.66
N LYS A 4 -32.02 -8.06 34.72
CA LYS A 4 -31.70 -8.17 33.31
C LYS A 4 -31.06 -6.86 32.85
N LYS A 5 -29.78 -6.89 32.47
CA LYS A 5 -29.29 -6.02 31.39
C LYS A 5 -28.52 -6.90 30.42
N GLN A 6 -29.30 -7.43 29.49
CA GLN A 6 -28.84 -7.94 28.20
C GLN A 6 -27.81 -6.96 27.64
N LEU A 7 -26.59 -7.44 27.40
CA LEU A 7 -25.74 -6.89 26.36
C LEU A 7 -26.44 -7.21 25.04
N LYS A 8 -27.39 -6.34 24.67
CA LYS A 8 -28.02 -6.35 23.35
C LYS A 8 -26.90 -6.20 22.33
N ASN A 9 -26.69 -7.24 21.55
CA ASN A 9 -26.16 -7.25 20.18
C ASN A 9 -25.72 -5.86 19.70
N VAL A 10 -24.49 -5.47 19.99
CA VAL A 10 -23.84 -4.37 19.27
C VAL A 10 -23.31 -5.01 17.99
N ALA A 11 -24.16 -5.03 16.97
CA ALA A 11 -23.70 -5.23 15.61
C ALA A 11 -22.90 -3.97 15.24
N PHE A 12 -21.59 -4.00 15.45
CA PHE A 12 -20.69 -3.01 14.85
C PHE A 12 -20.82 -3.20 13.33
N GLY A 13 -21.49 -2.24 12.69
CA GLY A 13 -21.91 -2.30 11.29
C GLY A 13 -20.73 -2.54 10.35
N GLY A 14 -20.90 -3.52 9.45
CA GLY A 14 -19.90 -3.93 8.45
C GLY A 14 -19.29 -2.78 7.66
N ASP A 15 -20.06 -1.72 7.42
CA ASP A 15 -19.63 -0.56 6.64
C ASP A 15 -18.57 0.32 7.36
N TRP A 16 -18.53 0.35 8.69
CA TRP A 16 -17.51 1.11 9.44
C TRP A 16 -16.22 0.31 9.63
N SER A 17 -16.33 -1.00 9.85
CA SER A 17 -15.16 -1.89 9.93
C SER A 17 -14.44 -2.02 8.59
N GLU A 18 -15.17 -2.16 7.48
CA GLU A 18 -14.59 -2.31 6.15
C GLU A 18 -13.85 -1.04 5.71
N LYS A 19 -14.48 0.14 5.84
CA LYS A 19 -13.82 1.43 5.56
C LYS A 19 -12.61 1.68 6.45
N SER A 20 -12.66 1.25 7.71
CA SER A 20 -11.51 1.38 8.61
C SER A 20 -10.34 0.48 8.20
N LEU A 21 -10.64 -0.73 7.72
CA LEU A 21 -9.66 -1.69 7.25
C LEU A 21 -9.03 -1.26 5.93
N GLU A 22 -9.82 -0.83 4.95
CA GLU A 22 -9.34 -0.29 3.67
C GLU A 22 -8.38 0.89 3.87
N ASN A 23 -8.74 1.82 4.76
CA ASN A 23 -7.88 2.96 5.10
C ASN A 23 -6.58 2.54 5.79
N TYR A 24 -6.63 1.51 6.64
CA TYR A 24 -5.46 0.97 7.31
C TYR A 24 -4.51 0.28 6.32
N GLU A 25 -5.03 -0.57 5.44
CA GLU A 25 -4.26 -1.24 4.40
C GLU A 25 -3.62 -0.23 3.44
N LYS A 26 -4.38 0.78 2.99
CA LYS A 26 -3.86 1.87 2.17
C LYS A 26 -2.72 2.62 2.86
N LYS A 27 -2.84 2.88 4.16
CA LYS A 27 -1.78 3.55 4.94
C LYS A 27 -0.52 2.69 5.06
N ILE A 28 -0.66 1.39 5.28
CA ILE A 28 0.47 0.44 5.29
C ILE A 28 1.15 0.44 3.94
N PHE A 29 0.37 0.28 2.87
CA PHE A 29 0.84 0.27 1.49
C PHE A 29 1.68 1.51 1.18
N LEU A 30 1.16 2.72 1.47
CA LEU A 30 1.88 3.97 1.23
C LEU A 30 3.19 4.06 2.01
N ARG A 31 3.20 3.53 3.25
CA ARG A 31 4.41 3.48 4.09
C ARG A 31 5.45 2.51 3.53
N GLU A 32 5.06 1.30 3.16
CA GLU A 32 5.94 0.28 2.58
C GLU A 32 6.54 0.79 1.26
N MET A 33 5.72 1.40 0.40
CA MET A 33 6.18 2.00 -0.85
C MET A 33 7.21 3.13 -0.64
N ASN A 34 7.02 3.97 0.38
CA ASN A 34 8.02 4.99 0.73
C ASN A 34 9.32 4.39 1.26
N ARG A 35 9.24 3.32 2.07
CA ARG A 35 10.42 2.62 2.58
C ARG A 35 11.25 2.03 1.44
N ILE A 36 10.61 1.38 0.46
CA ILE A 36 11.30 0.85 -0.72
C ILE A 36 12.06 1.95 -1.46
N LYS A 37 11.43 3.11 -1.67
CA LYS A 37 12.06 4.28 -2.30
C LYS A 37 13.25 4.81 -1.48
N GLU A 38 13.18 4.76 -0.15
CA GLU A 38 14.25 5.20 0.74
C GLU A 38 15.43 4.21 0.78
N SER A 39 15.15 2.90 0.65
CA SER A 39 16.15 1.83 0.55
C SER A 39 16.92 1.79 -0.78
N CYS A 40 16.62 2.67 -1.73
CA CYS A 40 17.31 2.74 -3.03
C CYS A 40 18.82 3.00 -2.93
N PHE A 41 19.35 3.47 -1.79
CA PHE A 41 20.79 3.66 -1.61
C PHE A 41 21.45 2.54 -0.80
N SER A 42 20.68 1.80 0.01
CA SER A 42 21.20 0.69 0.81
C SER A 42 21.07 -0.67 0.12
N ASN A 43 20.26 -0.77 -0.94
CA ASN A 43 19.82 -2.05 -1.53
C ASN A 43 19.10 -2.99 -0.55
N GLU A 44 18.70 -2.49 0.63
CA GLU A 44 17.98 -3.26 1.65
C GLU A 44 16.48 -3.16 1.41
N ILE A 45 16.02 -3.71 0.29
CA ILE A 45 14.58 -3.85 0.02
C ILE A 45 14.18 -5.24 0.52
N ARG A 46 13.32 -5.26 1.54
CA ARG A 46 12.75 -6.52 2.04
C ARG A 46 11.78 -7.08 1.01
N GLU A 47 11.93 -8.36 0.70
CA GLU A 47 11.10 -9.02 -0.30
C GLU A 47 9.63 -8.97 0.08
N GLU A 48 9.29 -9.12 1.37
CA GLU A 48 7.91 -9.08 1.84
C GLU A 48 7.27 -7.70 1.64
N ASP A 49 8.03 -6.61 1.85
CA ASP A 49 7.55 -5.24 1.60
C ASP A 49 7.27 -5.05 0.10
N LEU A 50 8.16 -5.55 -0.76
CA LEU A 50 7.99 -5.48 -2.21
C LEU A 50 6.77 -6.29 -2.67
N GLN A 51 6.62 -7.53 -2.21
CA GLN A 51 5.50 -8.39 -2.56
C GLN A 51 4.16 -7.77 -2.14
N ARG A 52 4.07 -7.18 -0.94
CA ARG A 52 2.86 -6.48 -0.47
C ARG A 52 2.52 -5.27 -1.31
N VAL A 53 3.52 -4.44 -1.64
CA VAL A 53 3.33 -3.28 -2.51
C VAL A 53 2.83 -3.71 -3.89
N LEU A 54 3.45 -4.73 -4.50
CA LEU A 54 3.02 -5.23 -5.81
C LEU A 54 1.64 -5.87 -5.77
N TYR A 55 1.33 -6.63 -4.71
CA TYR A 55 0.00 -7.22 -4.51
C TYR A 55 -1.07 -6.14 -4.39
N TYR A 56 -0.84 -5.12 -3.55
CA TYR A 56 -1.79 -4.03 -3.39
C TYR A 56 -2.00 -3.29 -4.72
N ILE A 57 -0.92 -2.98 -5.44
CA ILE A 57 -1.00 -2.31 -6.74
C ILE A 57 -1.84 -3.11 -7.74
N LYS A 58 -1.57 -4.41 -7.87
CA LYS A 58 -2.25 -5.28 -8.85
C LYS A 58 -3.74 -5.43 -8.58
N ASN A 59 -4.15 -5.48 -7.31
CA ASN A 59 -5.53 -5.77 -6.92
C ASN A 59 -6.41 -4.54 -6.68
N ASN A 60 -5.83 -3.37 -6.41
CA ASN A 60 -6.58 -2.18 -5.99
C ASN A 60 -6.51 -0.99 -6.97
N LEU A 61 -5.65 -1.06 -7.99
CA LEU A 61 -5.59 0.00 -9.01
C LEU A 61 -6.12 -0.50 -10.36
N GLU A 62 -6.89 0.37 -11.03
CA GLU A 62 -7.17 0.19 -12.46
C GLU A 62 -5.84 0.16 -13.23
N LYS A 63 -5.68 -0.85 -14.10
CA LYS A 63 -4.40 -1.14 -14.78
C LYS A 63 -3.23 -1.39 -13.82
N GLY A 64 -3.50 -1.91 -12.62
CA GLY A 64 -2.50 -2.22 -11.60
C GLY A 64 -1.33 -3.07 -12.09
N HIS A 65 -1.56 -4.00 -13.02
CA HIS A 65 -0.47 -4.78 -13.65
C HIS A 65 0.59 -3.90 -14.35
N ILE A 66 0.18 -2.79 -14.99
CA ILE A 66 1.10 -1.85 -15.66
C ILE A 66 1.93 -1.11 -14.61
N PHE A 67 1.29 -0.63 -13.54
CA PHE A 67 1.99 0.06 -12.45
C PHE A 67 2.96 -0.86 -11.72
N ALA A 68 2.55 -2.10 -11.44
CA ALA A 68 3.40 -3.08 -10.77
C ALA A 68 4.63 -3.41 -11.63
N LYS A 69 4.43 -3.70 -12.93
CA LYS A 69 5.52 -3.95 -13.87
C LYS A 69 6.48 -2.76 -13.94
N SER A 70 5.95 -1.55 -14.08
CA SER A 70 6.77 -0.33 -14.11
C SER A 70 7.57 -0.16 -12.82
N PHE A 71 6.96 -0.41 -11.66
CA PHE A 71 7.63 -0.35 -10.36
C PHE A 71 8.80 -1.33 -10.25
N GLU A 72 8.58 -2.60 -10.65
CA GLU A 72 9.63 -3.63 -10.69
C GLU A 72 10.77 -3.26 -11.66
N GLU A 73 10.44 -2.74 -12.84
CA GLU A 73 11.43 -2.29 -13.83
C GLU A 73 12.29 -1.15 -13.27
N LYS A 74 11.70 -0.17 -12.60
CA LYS A 74 12.46 0.94 -12.01
C LYS A 74 13.37 0.48 -10.87
N LEU A 75 13.00 -0.54 -10.12
CA LEU A 75 13.85 -1.13 -9.07
C LEU A 75 15.15 -1.76 -9.60
N ARG A 76 15.14 -2.23 -10.84
CA ARG A 76 16.30 -2.87 -11.49
C ARG A 76 17.32 -1.87 -12.04
N ILE A 77 17.05 -0.57 -11.98
CA ILE A 77 18.01 0.46 -12.37
C ILE A 77 19.23 0.38 -11.43
N GLU A 78 20.42 0.27 -12.02
CA GLU A 78 21.69 0.13 -11.28
C GLU A 78 22.07 1.42 -10.54
N ASP A 79 21.94 2.57 -11.21
CA ASP A 79 22.23 3.86 -10.60
C ASP A 79 21.20 4.17 -9.49
N PRO A 80 21.62 4.33 -8.22
CA PRO A 80 20.70 4.48 -7.10
C PRO A 80 19.95 5.82 -7.10
N TYR A 81 20.55 6.89 -7.65
CA TYR A 81 19.91 8.20 -7.77
C TYR A 81 18.81 8.18 -8.84
N LEU A 82 19.11 7.62 -10.00
CA LEU A 82 18.18 7.44 -11.11
C LEU A 82 17.05 6.51 -10.70
N ARG A 83 17.36 5.37 -10.07
CA ARG A 83 16.37 4.44 -9.51
C ARG A 83 15.40 5.15 -8.58
N LYS A 84 15.90 5.91 -7.60
CA LYS A 84 15.05 6.66 -6.68
C LYS A 84 14.18 7.68 -7.39
N THR A 85 14.76 8.42 -8.35
CA THR A 85 14.05 9.46 -9.11
C THR A 85 12.91 8.86 -9.94
N GLU A 86 13.19 7.77 -10.65
CA GLU A 86 12.19 7.08 -11.47
C GLU A 86 11.11 6.41 -10.61
N LEU A 87 11.49 5.78 -9.48
CA LEU A 87 10.51 5.28 -8.52
C LEU A 87 9.63 6.40 -7.96
N MET A 88 10.19 7.57 -7.64
CA MET A 88 9.39 8.72 -7.18
C MET A 88 8.32 9.12 -8.20
N LYS A 89 8.64 9.12 -9.50
CA LYS A 89 7.65 9.38 -10.57
C LYS A 89 6.57 8.31 -10.61
N THR A 90 6.94 7.03 -10.54
CA THR A 90 5.98 5.92 -10.52
C THR A 90 5.07 5.98 -9.29
N ILE A 91 5.64 6.24 -8.10
CA ILE A 91 4.92 6.41 -6.84
C ILE A 91 3.93 7.58 -6.93
N TYR A 92 4.36 8.71 -7.49
CA TYR A 92 3.49 9.87 -7.68
C TYR A 92 2.27 9.55 -8.56
N ASN A 93 2.46 8.80 -9.64
CA ASN A 93 1.36 8.37 -10.50
C ASN A 93 0.41 7.40 -9.78
N ILE A 94 0.93 6.45 -9.00
CA ILE A 94 0.12 5.54 -8.18
C ILE A 94 -0.71 6.32 -7.14
N ARG A 95 -0.10 7.31 -6.47
CA ARG A 95 -0.78 8.17 -5.50
C ARG A 95 -1.92 8.97 -6.13
N LYS A 96 -1.70 9.54 -7.33
CA LYS A 96 -2.76 10.20 -8.10
C LYS A 96 -3.95 9.30 -8.37
N TRP A 97 -3.70 8.05 -8.76
CA TRP A 97 -4.76 7.06 -8.97
C TRP A 97 -5.52 6.72 -7.69
N LEU A 98 -4.83 6.69 -6.56
CA LEU A 98 -5.42 6.45 -5.25
C LEU A 98 -6.11 7.69 -4.63
N GLY A 99 -6.04 8.86 -5.29
CA GLY A 99 -6.58 10.11 -4.79
C GLY A 99 -5.90 10.62 -3.51
N VAL A 100 -4.57 10.43 -3.39
CA VAL A 100 -3.75 10.87 -2.24
C VAL A 100 -2.52 11.67 -2.64
#